data_AF-A0A134BXW0-F1
#
_entry.id   AF-A0A134BXW0-F1
#
_cell.length_a   1.000
_cell.length_b   1.000
_cell.length_c   1.000
_cell.angle_alpha   90.00
_cell.angle_beta   90.00
_cell.angle_gamma   90.00
#
_symmetry.space_group_name_H-M   'P 1'
#
loop_
_entity.id
_entity.type
_entity.pdbx_description
1 polymer ?
#
loop_
_entity_poly.entity_id
_entity_poly.type
_entity_poly.pdbx_seq_one_letter_code
_entity_poly.pdbx_strand_id
1 'polypeptide(L)'
;MKKKIMMAFAAALIAVSANAQVYLGGNFGIASSKLAGGESVTTYAVLPELGYNVNRDWAVGTTVGFGKGDPVSIEDNSRNYITVSPYARYTFFHSKMVNVFVDGGFGYTHYNNAGTAAPSINEWNVGVKPGVALNLNPKFSFVAHAGFLGWKSQKYDGADKSSNAWGANLDGNNVTLGFYYNF
;
A
#
# COMPACT_ATOMS: atom_id res chain seq x y z
N MET A 1 -1.95 7.75 -19.22
CA MET A 1 -2.27 6.57 -18.37
C MET A 1 -2.93 6.92 -17.04
N LYS A 2 -2.46 7.92 -16.27
CA LYS A 2 -3.00 8.28 -14.94
C LYS A 2 -4.52 8.50 -14.88
N LYS A 3 -5.11 9.25 -15.83
CA LYS A 3 -6.56 9.48 -15.91
C LYS A 3 -7.39 8.21 -16.12
N LYS A 4 -6.87 7.25 -16.91
CA LYS A 4 -7.57 5.98 -17.20
C LYS A 4 -7.60 5.08 -15.97
N ILE A 5 -6.54 5.08 -15.15
CA ILE A 5 -6.48 4.32 -13.88
C ILE A 5 -7.46 4.92 -12.85
N MET A 6 -7.50 6.25 -12.70
CA MET A 6 -8.48 6.90 -11.83
C MET A 6 -9.92 6.64 -12.28
N MET A 7 -10.20 6.66 -13.59
CA MET A 7 -11.53 6.33 -14.11
C MET A 7 -11.89 4.86 -13.92
N ALA A 8 -10.93 3.93 -14.10
CA ALA A 8 -11.16 2.52 -13.82
C ALA A 8 -11.42 2.28 -12.33
N PHE A 9 -10.70 2.97 -11.45
CA PHE A 9 -10.96 2.95 -10.01
C PHE A 9 -12.35 3.54 -9.70
N ALA A 10 -12.71 4.68 -10.27
CA ALA A 10 -14.03 5.28 -10.10
C ALA A 10 -15.17 4.39 -10.62
N ALA A 11 -14.97 3.71 -11.76
CA ALA A 11 -15.94 2.77 -12.29
C ALA A 11 -16.06 1.52 -11.40
N ALA A 12 -14.95 1.02 -10.87
CA ALA A 12 -14.97 -0.03 -9.85
C ALA A 12 -15.74 0.44 -8.62
N LEU A 13 -15.41 1.60 -8.04
CA LEU A 13 -16.10 2.20 -6.89
C LEU A 13 -17.63 2.19 -7.07
N ILE A 14 -18.11 2.62 -8.24
CA ILE A 14 -19.54 2.64 -8.57
C ILE A 14 -20.12 1.23 -8.65
N ALA A 15 -19.46 0.31 -9.36
CA ALA A 15 -19.94 -1.07 -9.49
C ALA A 15 -19.98 -1.84 -8.16
N VAL A 16 -19.06 -1.55 -7.24
CA VAL A 16 -18.96 -2.30 -5.98
C VAL A 16 -19.81 -1.73 -4.84
N SER A 17 -20.33 -0.50 -5.00
CA SER A 17 -21.18 0.18 -4.00
C SER A 17 -22.52 -0.51 -3.68
N ALA A 18 -22.90 -1.54 -4.43
CA ALA A 18 -24.15 -2.28 -4.23
C ALA A 18 -24.03 -3.51 -3.30
N ASN A 19 -22.81 -3.91 -2.89
CA ASN A 19 -22.60 -5.14 -2.13
C ASN A 19 -22.08 -4.86 -0.71
N ALA A 20 -22.85 -5.26 0.30
CA ALA A 20 -22.52 -5.04 1.73
C ALA A 20 -21.28 -5.79 2.24
N GLN A 21 -20.70 -6.66 1.41
CA GLN A 21 -19.48 -7.40 1.72
C GLN A 21 -18.23 -6.64 1.28
N VAL A 22 -18.37 -5.49 0.63
CA VAL A 22 -17.25 -4.77 0.03
C VAL A 22 -16.81 -3.65 0.95
N TYR A 23 -15.51 -3.47 1.05
CA TYR A 23 -14.92 -2.29 1.64
C TYR A 23 -14.00 -1.59 0.65
N LEU A 24 -13.99 -0.27 0.77
CA LEU A 24 -13.16 0.63 0.01
C LEU A 24 -12.40 1.53 0.96
N GLY A 25 -11.13 1.76 0.66
CA GLY A 25 -10.28 2.53 1.53
C GLY A 25 -8.97 2.91 0.89
N GLY A 26 -7.99 3.17 1.73
CA GLY A 26 -6.62 3.40 1.29
C GLY A 26 -5.85 4.31 2.23
N ASN A 27 -4.60 4.54 1.83
CA ASN A 27 -3.67 5.44 2.49
C ASN A 27 -3.29 6.58 1.53
N PHE A 28 -3.16 7.78 2.06
CA PHE A 28 -2.68 8.96 1.35
C PHE A 28 -1.60 9.67 2.17
N GLY A 29 -0.48 10.01 1.51
CA GLY A 29 0.60 10.80 2.10
C GLY A 29 1.07 11.88 1.15
N ILE A 30 1.42 13.04 1.68
CA ILE A 30 2.05 14.14 0.94
C ILE A 30 3.05 14.84 1.87
N ALA A 31 4.23 15.14 1.34
CA ALA A 31 5.25 15.88 2.07
C ALA A 31 6.08 16.75 1.13
N SER A 32 6.74 17.75 1.71
CA SER A 32 7.77 18.53 1.05
C SER A 32 9.02 18.48 1.92
N SER A 33 10.12 17.98 1.37
CA SER A 33 11.42 17.98 2.03
C SER A 33 12.39 18.91 1.32
N LYS A 34 13.36 19.46 2.04
CA LYS A 34 14.37 20.37 1.50
C LYS A 34 15.72 20.06 2.13
N LEU A 35 16.72 19.77 1.30
CA LEU A 35 18.10 19.66 1.76
C LEU A 35 18.70 21.05 2.00
N ALA A 36 19.61 21.16 2.98
CA ALA A 36 20.37 22.39 3.19
C ALA A 36 21.18 22.73 1.93
N GLY A 37 20.82 23.84 1.27
CA GLY A 37 21.44 24.26 -0.01
C GLY A 37 20.81 23.67 -1.27
N GLY A 38 19.76 22.85 -1.16
CA GLY A 38 19.05 22.23 -2.30
C GLY A 38 17.66 22.83 -2.59
N GLU A 39 17.07 22.39 -3.70
CA GLU A 39 15.67 22.70 -4.03
C GLU A 39 14.68 21.85 -3.21
N SER A 40 13.44 22.33 -3.08
CA SER A 40 12.39 21.60 -2.37
C SER A 40 11.88 20.43 -3.21
N VAL A 41 11.83 19.23 -2.62
CA VAL A 41 11.33 18.01 -3.23
C VAL A 41 9.95 17.67 -2.65
N THR A 42 8.93 17.63 -3.50
CA THR A 42 7.59 17.15 -3.11
C THR A 42 7.46 15.65 -3.32
N THR A 43 7.14 14.93 -2.25
CA THR A 43 6.84 13.49 -2.25
C THR A 43 5.36 13.25 -1.94
N TYR A 44 4.81 12.18 -2.52
CA TYR A 44 3.40 11.81 -2.30
C TYR A 44 3.18 10.31 -2.51
N ALA A 45 2.17 9.76 -1.84
CA ALA A 45 1.74 8.38 -1.97
C ALA A 45 0.21 8.35 -2.01
N VAL A 46 -0.37 7.73 -3.04
CA VAL A 46 -1.82 7.52 -3.16
C VAL A 46 -2.03 6.02 -3.33
N LEU A 47 -2.51 5.37 -2.27
CA LEU A 47 -2.61 3.91 -2.16
C LEU A 47 -4.08 3.52 -1.87
N PRO A 48 -4.98 3.63 -2.85
CA PRO A 48 -6.34 3.17 -2.68
C PRO A 48 -6.39 1.64 -2.58
N GLU A 49 -7.41 1.17 -1.87
CA GLU A 49 -7.63 -0.22 -1.55
C GLU A 49 -9.10 -0.59 -1.77
N LEU A 50 -9.32 -1.76 -2.35
CA LEU A 50 -10.62 -2.38 -2.53
C LEU A 50 -10.55 -3.82 -1.99
N GLY A 51 -11.54 -4.22 -1.20
CA GLY A 51 -11.65 -5.59 -0.76
C GLY A 51 -13.08 -6.08 -0.61
N TYR A 52 -13.19 -7.39 -0.44
CA TYR A 52 -14.42 -8.16 -0.34
C TYR A 52 -14.31 -9.16 0.81
N ASN A 53 -15.24 -9.06 1.76
CA ASN A 53 -15.40 -9.96 2.89
C ASN A 53 -16.11 -11.22 2.42
N VAL A 54 -15.35 -12.31 2.27
CA VAL A 54 -15.86 -13.63 1.89
C VAL A 54 -16.74 -14.19 3.01
N ASN A 55 -16.30 -14.01 4.24
CA ASN A 55 -17.06 -14.29 5.45
C ASN A 55 -16.60 -13.34 6.57
N ARG A 56 -16.95 -13.65 7.83
CA ARG A 56 -16.57 -12.81 8.96
C ARG A 56 -15.05 -12.75 9.19
N ASP A 57 -14.36 -13.86 8.97
CA ASP A 57 -12.96 -14.01 9.34
C ASP A 57 -12.02 -13.81 8.13
N TRP A 58 -12.53 -14.06 6.91
CA TRP A 58 -11.75 -13.98 5.66
C TRP A 58 -12.23 -12.87 4.74
N ALA A 59 -11.27 -12.10 4.24
CA ALA A 59 -11.48 -11.16 3.15
C ALA A 59 -10.37 -11.28 2.10
N VAL A 60 -10.66 -10.83 0.89
CA VAL A 60 -9.67 -10.68 -0.18
C VAL A 60 -9.67 -9.24 -0.65
N GLY A 61 -8.53 -8.69 -1.02
CA GLY A 61 -8.45 -7.31 -1.47
C GLY A 61 -7.20 -7.04 -2.27
N THR A 62 -7.11 -5.81 -2.75
CA THR A 62 -5.95 -5.33 -3.48
C THR A 62 -5.75 -3.85 -3.25
N THR A 63 -4.49 -3.47 -3.08
CA THR A 63 -4.07 -2.07 -3.12
C THR A 63 -3.53 -1.79 -4.51
N VAL A 64 -3.93 -0.68 -5.14
CA VAL A 64 -3.38 -0.24 -6.45
C VAL A 64 -2.97 1.21 -6.32
N GLY A 65 -1.67 1.45 -6.20
CA GLY A 65 -1.15 2.74 -5.80
C GLY A 65 -0.17 3.36 -6.77
N PHE A 66 0.05 4.65 -6.59
CA PHE A 66 1.12 5.38 -7.25
C PHE A 66 1.66 6.48 -6.33
N GLY A 67 2.91 6.84 -6.51
CA GLY A 67 3.52 7.87 -5.68
C GLY A 67 4.83 8.38 -6.27
N LYS A 68 5.46 9.28 -5.53
CA LYS A 68 6.77 9.85 -5.80
C LYS A 68 7.52 9.97 -4.49
N GLY A 69 8.65 9.27 -4.37
CA GLY A 69 9.46 9.22 -3.15
C GLY A 69 8.69 8.69 -1.95
N ASP A 70 9.25 8.88 -0.78
CA ASP A 70 8.64 8.54 0.50
C ASP A 70 8.21 9.84 1.25
N PRO A 71 6.92 10.01 1.55
CA PRO A 71 6.45 11.13 2.36
C PRO A 71 7.15 11.21 3.71
N VAL A 72 7.59 12.42 4.10
CA VAL A 72 8.27 12.71 5.39
C VAL A 72 9.68 12.10 5.48
N SER A 73 10.28 11.74 4.34
CA SER A 73 11.70 11.42 4.22
C SER A 73 12.48 12.58 3.59
N ILE A 74 13.70 12.82 4.09
CA ILE A 74 14.63 13.80 3.50
C ILE A 74 15.24 13.15 2.27
N GLU A 75 14.74 13.52 1.08
CA GLU A 75 15.17 12.95 -0.19
C GLU A 75 15.79 14.02 -1.09
N ASP A 76 16.98 13.74 -1.61
CA ASP A 76 17.67 14.58 -2.60
C ASP A 76 17.08 14.38 -4.02
N ASN A 77 16.60 13.17 -4.32
CA ASN A 77 15.91 12.82 -5.56
C ASN A 77 14.83 11.77 -5.29
N SER A 78 13.61 11.99 -5.81
CA SER A 78 12.45 11.12 -5.56
C SER A 78 11.98 10.40 -6.83
N ARG A 79 11.82 9.07 -6.74
CA ARG A 79 11.37 8.23 -7.86
C ARG A 79 9.86 8.13 -7.90
N ASN A 80 9.28 8.24 -9.09
CA ASN A 80 7.87 7.89 -9.28
C ASN A 80 7.72 6.38 -9.26
N TYR A 81 6.67 5.88 -8.61
CA TYR A 81 6.36 4.46 -8.58
C TYR A 81 4.89 4.17 -8.86
N ILE A 82 4.63 2.96 -9.33
CA ILE A 82 3.30 2.35 -9.43
C ILE A 82 3.38 1.01 -8.71
N THR A 83 2.38 0.70 -7.89
CA THR A 83 2.32 -0.53 -7.11
C THR A 83 0.96 -1.21 -7.23
N VAL A 84 0.97 -2.54 -7.20
CA VAL A 84 -0.22 -3.38 -7.06
C VAL A 84 0.09 -4.47 -6.05
N SER A 85 -0.79 -4.63 -5.06
CA SER A 85 -0.58 -5.57 -3.96
C SER A 85 -1.89 -6.29 -3.61
N PRO A 86 -2.22 -7.39 -4.31
CA PRO A 86 -3.30 -8.27 -3.89
C PRO A 86 -2.97 -9.01 -2.58
N TYR A 87 -3.97 -9.21 -1.74
CA TYR A 87 -3.85 -9.92 -0.47
C TYR A 87 -5.11 -10.71 -0.12
N ALA A 88 -4.93 -11.72 0.72
CA ALA A 88 -5.95 -12.36 1.50
C ALA A 88 -5.77 -11.97 2.97
N ARG A 89 -6.83 -11.48 3.59
CA ARG A 89 -6.88 -11.08 4.99
C ARG A 89 -7.53 -12.17 5.81
N TYR A 90 -6.86 -12.57 6.88
CA TYR A 90 -7.43 -13.38 7.94
C TYR A 90 -7.54 -12.57 9.23
N THR A 91 -8.77 -12.37 9.69
CA THR A 91 -9.08 -11.70 10.96
C THR A 91 -9.32 -12.77 12.00
N PHE A 92 -8.36 -12.92 12.91
CA PHE A 92 -8.40 -13.95 13.95
C PHE A 92 -9.02 -13.44 15.25
N PHE A 93 -9.14 -12.13 15.40
CA PHE A 93 -9.77 -11.51 16.57
C PHE A 93 -10.77 -10.44 16.13
N HIS A 94 -12.01 -10.60 16.62
CA HIS A 94 -13.10 -9.66 16.40
C HIS A 94 -13.65 -9.16 17.73
N SER A 95 -13.75 -7.84 17.85
CA SER A 95 -14.43 -7.15 18.94
C SER A 95 -15.32 -6.05 18.39
N LYS A 96 -16.18 -5.47 19.25
CA LYS A 96 -17.11 -4.40 18.86
C LYS A 96 -16.38 -3.19 18.25
N MET A 97 -15.20 -2.87 18.76
CA MET A 97 -14.43 -1.69 18.35
C MET A 97 -13.10 -2.03 17.67
N VAL A 98 -12.61 -3.27 17.79
CA VAL A 98 -11.26 -3.63 17.36
C VAL A 98 -11.30 -4.96 16.61
N ASN A 99 -10.70 -4.99 15.43
CA ASN A 99 -10.37 -6.23 14.73
C ASN A 99 -8.84 -6.34 14.61
N VAL A 100 -8.30 -7.52 14.84
CA VAL A 100 -6.88 -7.82 14.61
C VAL A 100 -6.78 -8.87 13.53
N PHE A 101 -5.97 -8.57 12.52
CA PHE A 101 -5.89 -9.36 11.30
C PHE A 101 -4.46 -9.48 10.80
N VAL A 102 -4.27 -10.38 9.84
CA VAL A 102 -3.03 -10.53 9.08
C VAL A 102 -3.36 -10.59 7.59
N ASP A 103 -2.62 -9.83 6.80
CA ASP A 103 -2.73 -9.81 5.35
C ASP A 103 -1.59 -10.61 4.75
N GLY A 104 -1.91 -11.77 4.19
CA GLY A 104 -0.99 -12.55 3.38
C GLY A 104 -1.15 -12.20 1.91
N GLY A 105 -0.07 -11.82 1.23
CA GLY A 105 -0.21 -11.34 -0.13
C GLY A 105 1.08 -11.25 -0.90
N PHE A 106 0.93 -10.72 -2.11
CA PHE A 106 1.98 -10.49 -3.06
C PHE A 106 1.94 -9.03 -3.48
N GLY A 107 3.11 -8.42 -3.69
CA GLY A 107 3.24 -7.05 -4.13
C GLY A 107 4.18 -6.93 -5.31
N TYR A 108 3.82 -6.07 -6.25
CA TYR A 108 4.66 -5.61 -7.33
C TYR A 108 4.75 -4.09 -7.30
N THR A 109 5.96 -3.56 -7.37
CA THR A 109 6.19 -2.12 -7.48
C THR A 109 7.21 -1.84 -8.57
N HIS A 110 6.83 -0.97 -9.51
CA HIS A 110 7.72 -0.47 -10.54
C HIS A 110 8.14 0.96 -10.22
N TYR A 111 9.44 1.21 -10.12
CA TYR A 111 10.03 2.53 -9.92
C TYR A 111 10.64 3.04 -11.22
N ASN A 112 10.16 4.20 -11.68
CA ASN A 112 10.63 4.85 -12.90
C ASN A 112 11.92 5.65 -12.67
N ASN A 113 12.67 5.84 -13.76
CA ASN A 113 13.82 6.76 -13.85
C ASN A 113 13.34 8.21 -13.73
N ALA A 114 13.25 8.73 -12.52
CA ALA A 114 12.81 10.11 -12.28
C ALA A 114 13.94 11.11 -12.51
N GLY A 115 14.34 11.31 -13.76
CA GLY A 115 15.29 12.36 -14.16
C GLY A 115 16.73 12.21 -13.64
N THR A 116 17.04 11.13 -12.93
CA THR A 116 18.39 10.72 -12.52
C THR A 116 18.91 9.65 -13.47
N ALA A 117 20.22 9.58 -13.70
CA ALA A 117 20.86 8.55 -14.52
C ALA A 117 20.77 7.11 -13.92
N ALA A 118 19.88 6.90 -12.96
CA ALA A 118 19.71 5.63 -12.28
C ALA A 118 18.69 4.74 -13.01
N PRO A 119 18.95 3.42 -13.11
CA PRO A 119 18.06 2.49 -13.79
C PRO A 119 16.75 2.25 -13.03
N SER A 120 15.74 1.79 -13.78
CA SER A 120 14.40 1.51 -13.25
C SER A 120 14.46 0.28 -12.38
N ILE A 121 13.55 0.15 -11.42
CA ILE A 121 13.55 -0.97 -10.49
C ILE A 121 12.20 -1.66 -10.54
N ASN A 122 12.25 -2.99 -10.66
CA ASN A 122 11.10 -3.86 -10.46
C ASN A 122 11.26 -4.56 -9.11
N GLU A 123 10.38 -4.23 -8.17
CA GLU A 123 10.31 -4.86 -6.87
C GLU A 123 9.15 -5.84 -6.80
N TRP A 124 9.41 -7.02 -6.24
CA TRP A 124 8.44 -8.04 -5.93
C TRP A 124 8.52 -8.37 -4.45
N ASN A 125 7.38 -8.63 -3.82
CA ASN A 125 7.34 -9.11 -2.45
C ASN A 125 6.25 -10.16 -2.27
N VAL A 126 6.50 -11.11 -1.37
CA VAL A 126 5.50 -12.07 -0.90
C VAL A 126 5.67 -12.25 0.59
N GLY A 127 4.59 -12.19 1.34
CA GLY A 127 4.68 -12.27 2.79
C GLY A 127 3.37 -11.92 3.48
N VAL A 128 3.50 -11.67 4.77
CA VAL A 128 2.39 -11.34 5.66
C VAL A 128 2.63 -9.99 6.36
N LYS A 129 1.55 -9.25 6.58
CA LYS A 129 1.54 -7.97 7.30
C LYS A 129 0.47 -8.03 8.39
N PRO A 130 0.84 -7.98 9.67
CA PRO A 130 -0.16 -7.86 10.73
C PRO A 130 -0.76 -6.45 10.72
N GLY A 131 -2.04 -6.36 11.11
CA GLY A 131 -2.75 -5.10 11.18
C GLY A 131 -3.88 -5.10 12.19
N VAL A 132 -4.33 -3.90 12.53
CA VAL A 132 -5.41 -3.63 13.47
C VAL A 132 -6.38 -2.67 12.82
N ALA A 133 -7.67 -2.97 12.91
CA ALA A 133 -8.74 -2.05 12.52
C ALA A 133 -9.51 -1.59 13.76
N LEU A 134 -9.67 -0.27 13.89
CA LEU A 134 -10.53 0.38 14.88
C LEU A 134 -11.85 0.76 14.22
N ASN A 135 -12.91 0.03 14.56
CA ASN A 135 -14.26 0.25 14.02
C ASN A 135 -14.92 1.41 14.78
N LEU A 136 -15.03 2.57 14.12
CA LEU A 136 -15.71 3.74 14.67
C LEU A 136 -17.23 3.54 14.65
N ASN A 137 -17.72 2.91 13.58
CA ASN A 137 -19.11 2.47 13.41
C ASN A 137 -19.16 1.31 12.39
N PRO A 138 -20.33 0.72 12.09
CA PRO A 138 -20.42 -0.41 11.15
C PRO A 138 -19.91 -0.12 9.73
N LYS A 139 -19.81 1.15 9.33
CA LYS A 139 -19.35 1.57 8.00
C LYS A 139 -17.90 2.02 8.01
N PHE A 140 -17.48 2.77 9.03
CA PHE A 140 -16.19 3.43 9.08
C PHE A 140 -15.22 2.74 10.04
N SER A 141 -14.07 2.34 9.51
CA SER A 141 -12.97 1.78 10.28
C SER A 141 -11.67 2.50 9.96
N PHE A 142 -10.87 2.74 10.99
CA PHE A 142 -9.48 3.15 10.84
C PHE A 142 -8.60 1.92 10.83
N VAL A 143 -7.62 1.85 9.93
CA VAL A 143 -6.79 0.65 9.76
C VAL A 143 -5.33 1.01 9.87
N ALA A 144 -4.60 0.22 10.63
CA ALA A 144 -3.16 0.34 10.76
C ALA A 144 -2.51 -1.01 10.43
N HIS A 145 -1.44 -0.98 9.63
CA HIS A 145 -0.55 -2.13 9.43
C HIS A 145 0.81 -1.82 10.03
N ALA A 146 1.44 -2.81 10.64
CA ALA A 146 2.75 -2.66 11.25
C ALA A 146 3.68 -3.78 10.79
N GLY A 147 4.79 -3.40 10.15
CA GLY A 147 5.82 -4.33 9.75
C GLY A 147 5.46 -5.26 8.58
N PHE A 148 6.35 -6.21 8.32
CA PHE A 148 6.28 -7.18 7.24
C PHE A 148 7.15 -8.40 7.55
N LEU A 149 6.62 -9.59 7.36
CA LEU A 149 7.39 -10.85 7.37
C LEU A 149 7.29 -11.48 6.00
N GLY A 150 8.41 -11.69 5.34
CA GLY A 150 8.39 -12.35 4.04
C GLY A 150 9.65 -12.15 3.23
N TRP A 151 9.49 -12.32 1.93
CA TRP A 151 10.54 -12.21 0.94
C TRP A 151 10.32 -10.98 0.07
N LYS A 152 11.42 -10.32 -0.31
CA LYS A 152 11.46 -9.24 -1.28
C LYS A 152 12.56 -9.50 -2.30
N SER A 153 12.30 -9.13 -3.55
CA SER A 153 13.27 -9.13 -4.64
C SER A 153 13.22 -7.81 -5.38
N GLN A 154 14.39 -7.25 -5.66
CA GLN A 154 14.55 -6.05 -6.47
C GLN A 154 15.45 -6.36 -7.67
N LYS A 155 14.98 -5.99 -8.86
CA LYS A 155 15.76 -6.10 -10.10
C LYS A 155 15.90 -4.72 -10.73
N TYR A 156 17.14 -4.29 -10.89
CA TYR A 156 17.49 -3.09 -11.64
C TYR A 156 17.42 -3.38 -13.13
N ASP A 157 16.94 -2.42 -13.90
CA ASP A 157 16.93 -2.49 -15.35
C ASP A 157 18.38 -2.57 -15.88
N GLY A 158 18.64 -3.50 -16.80
CA GLY A 158 19.98 -3.83 -17.29
C GLY A 158 20.85 -4.71 -16.37
N ALA A 159 20.37 -5.12 -15.18
CA ALA A 159 21.12 -6.03 -14.32
C ALA A 159 20.82 -7.51 -14.63
N ASP A 160 21.87 -8.34 -14.63
CA ASP A 160 21.77 -9.79 -14.88
C ASP A 160 21.15 -10.56 -13.71
N LYS A 161 21.23 -10.02 -12.49
CA LYS A 161 20.80 -10.68 -11.25
C LYS A 161 19.88 -9.78 -10.42
N SER A 162 18.96 -10.39 -9.67
CA SER A 162 18.14 -9.70 -8.68
C SER A 162 18.79 -9.75 -7.29
N SER A 163 18.56 -8.71 -6.50
CA SER A 163 18.87 -8.67 -5.06
C SER A 163 17.66 -9.17 -4.29
N ASN A 164 17.86 -10.10 -3.36
CA ASN A 164 16.78 -10.74 -2.62
C ASN A 164 17.01 -10.62 -1.11
N ALA A 165 15.93 -10.45 -0.36
CA ALA A 165 15.94 -10.43 1.10
C ALA A 165 14.79 -11.29 1.62
N TRP A 166 15.02 -12.01 2.71
CA TRP A 166 13.96 -12.68 3.48
C TRP A 166 14.16 -12.35 4.95
N GLY A 167 13.05 -12.07 5.64
CA GLY A 167 13.09 -11.81 7.07
C GLY A 167 11.82 -11.16 7.59
N ALA A 168 11.86 -10.84 8.88
CA ALA A 168 10.83 -10.08 9.57
C ALA A 168 11.34 -8.67 9.84
N ASN A 169 10.54 -7.66 9.49
CA ASN A 169 10.74 -6.30 9.92
C ASN A 169 9.51 -5.86 10.72
N LEU A 170 9.65 -5.78 12.05
CA LEU A 170 8.63 -5.27 12.96
C LEU A 170 9.13 -3.94 13.51
N ASP A 171 9.06 -2.90 12.69
CA ASP A 171 9.41 -1.54 13.09
C ASP A 171 8.14 -0.76 13.41
N GLY A 172 7.97 -0.38 14.68
CA GLY A 172 6.84 0.43 15.15
C GLY A 172 6.84 1.86 14.61
N ASN A 173 7.92 2.30 13.96
CA ASN A 173 7.97 3.58 13.25
C ASN A 173 7.43 3.49 11.82
N ASN A 174 7.25 2.28 11.28
CA ASN A 174 6.75 2.05 9.93
C ASN A 174 5.30 1.54 9.96
N VAL A 175 4.41 2.42 10.45
CA VAL A 175 2.96 2.16 10.53
C VAL A 175 2.26 2.87 9.40
N THR A 176 1.54 2.12 8.56
CA THR A 176 0.67 2.72 7.55
C THR A 176 -0.73 2.87 8.09
N LEU A 177 -1.28 4.09 8.00
CA LEU A 177 -2.62 4.42 8.45
C LEU A 177 -3.55 4.55 7.25
N GLY A 178 -4.73 3.96 7.33
CA GLY A 178 -5.73 4.00 6.28
C GLY A 178 -7.14 4.12 6.84
N PHE A 179 -8.09 4.42 5.96
CA PHE A 179 -9.50 4.55 6.29
C PHE A 179 -10.31 3.62 5.41
N TYR A 180 -11.23 2.86 5.99
CA TYR A 180 -12.14 1.99 5.29
C TYR A 180 -13.58 2.46 5.42
N TYR A 181 -14.31 2.34 4.31
CA TYR A 181 -15.74 2.44 4.22
C TYR A 181 -16.30 1.08 3.77
N ASN A 182 -17.11 0.46 4.62
CA ASN A 182 -17.86 -0.75 4.33
C ASN A 182 -19.25 -0.34 3.82
N PHE A 183 -19.69 -0.93 2.71
CA PHE A 183 -20.98 -0.63 2.09
C PHE A 183 -22.17 -1.25 2.83
#